data_AF-A0A800J675-F1
#
_entry.id   AF-A0A800J675-F1
#
_cell.length_a   1.000
_cell.length_b   1.000
_cell.length_c   1.000
_cell.angle_alpha   90.00
_cell.angle_beta   90.00
_cell.angle_gamma   90.00
#
_symmetry.space_group_name_H-M   'P 1'
#
loop_
_entity.id
_entity.type
_entity.pdbx_description
1 polymer ?
#
loop_
_entity_poly.entity_id
_entity_poly.type
_entity_poly.pdbx_seq_one_letter_code
_entity_poly.pdbx_strand_id
1 'polypeptide(L)'
;MRRSLPIALLVLLAATASAQSPPSEARIKADAREHVAPGATDVTIRGDGERQLNRGVYQYARAITIHVDHPEIEGVRVERYGDIIYDSHGSRYTYTDFRPSSWRYFGLPDPTREEVLAAIEMSPADAFPHGTLDLPLGAELREGEETYWHSLESVSVPVRLTYTQYATGNVAPGELADFATETVVRLRREEYGAPWTSIDMDGVQSTTEEIGRRPGEEGIPTLKDKVRYLEAQAVAAALPQVEAPPFASDAEMGAWIYEQFRSTTDRAMLEASIRAVLPADAFVEGFEGVLPIGKQMWIDELVNTLTRGDATFAELSCPAPALDSEYYRRNGQRLRYPTILTARGSGAAVLMVEAQQESGGYRNGQPVLGRWVVRDINAWTRASDDDIAWLRSFDDTSSICAPAGQAASEQARETSGEAQSGARDAVEGAVREGRRRLGRIFGRGD
;
A
#
# COMPACT_ATOMS: atom_id res chain seq x y z
N MET A 1 54.43 52.36 -68.93
CA MET A 1 53.22 51.72 -69.50
C MET A 1 52.31 51.32 -68.36
N ARG A 2 51.02 51.61 -68.52
CA ARG A 2 49.90 51.33 -67.61
C ARG A 2 49.94 49.90 -67.02
N ARG A 3 49.51 49.76 -65.77
CA ARG A 3 48.39 48.88 -65.41
C ARG A 3 47.86 49.21 -64.01
N SER A 4 46.69 49.82 -64.02
CA SER A 4 45.79 50.04 -62.90
C SER A 4 45.22 48.70 -62.42
N LEU A 5 45.11 48.50 -61.11
CA LEU A 5 44.22 47.52 -60.49
C LEU A 5 43.21 48.30 -59.62
N PRO A 6 41.89 48.17 -59.85
CA PRO A 6 40.88 48.75 -58.97
C PRO A 6 40.62 47.82 -57.78
N ILE A 7 40.70 48.38 -56.58
CA ILE A 7 40.24 47.76 -55.34
C ILE A 7 38.71 47.83 -55.33
N ALA A 8 38.06 46.68 -55.47
CA ALA A 8 36.64 46.52 -55.28
C ALA A 8 36.32 46.65 -53.77
N LEU A 9 35.69 47.76 -53.40
CA LEU A 9 35.13 47.99 -52.07
C LEU A 9 33.84 47.18 -51.95
N LEU A 10 33.95 45.98 -51.38
CA LEU A 10 32.80 45.17 -50.98
C LEU A 10 32.20 45.79 -49.72
N VAL A 11 31.19 46.65 -49.90
CA VAL A 11 30.35 47.14 -48.79
C VAL A 11 29.52 45.95 -48.31
N LEU A 12 29.99 45.28 -47.26
CA LEU A 12 29.15 44.38 -46.46
C LEU A 12 28.04 45.25 -45.85
N LEU A 13 26.84 45.17 -46.44
CA LEU A 13 25.60 45.43 -45.70
C LEU A 13 25.48 44.36 -44.60
N ALA A 14 26.11 44.62 -43.46
CA ALA A 14 25.65 44.06 -42.21
C ALA A 14 24.27 44.68 -41.96
N ALA A 15 23.22 43.93 -42.28
CA ALA A 15 21.90 44.22 -41.73
C ALA A 15 22.09 44.29 -40.22
N THR A 16 22.03 45.50 -39.67
CA THR A 16 21.98 45.73 -38.25
C THR A 16 20.70 45.07 -37.78
N ALA A 17 20.80 43.79 -37.37
CA ALA A 17 19.83 43.17 -36.51
C ALA A 17 19.66 44.15 -35.37
N SER A 18 18.60 44.94 -35.43
CA SER A 18 18.36 46.03 -34.50
C SER A 18 18.25 45.32 -33.17
N ALA A 19 19.29 45.47 -32.34
CA ALA A 19 19.33 44.88 -31.02
C ALA A 19 18.16 45.49 -30.27
N GLN A 20 17.02 44.78 -30.25
CA GLN A 20 15.85 45.20 -29.51
C GLN A 20 16.31 45.40 -28.07
N SER A 21 16.23 46.63 -27.59
CA SER A 21 16.61 46.93 -26.22
C SER A 21 15.64 46.21 -25.30
N PRO A 22 16.13 45.49 -24.27
CA PRO A 22 15.27 44.93 -23.25
C PRO A 22 14.38 46.02 -22.63
N PRO A 23 13.21 45.65 -22.08
CA PRO A 23 12.41 46.57 -21.27
C PRO A 23 13.27 47.23 -20.19
N SER A 24 13.07 48.53 -19.97
CA SER A 24 13.77 49.24 -18.89
C SER A 24 13.26 48.77 -17.53
N GLU A 25 14.09 48.89 -16.49
CA GLU A 25 13.68 48.54 -15.13
C GLU A 25 12.42 49.28 -14.67
N ALA A 26 12.28 50.56 -15.04
CA ALA A 26 11.08 51.34 -14.75
C ALA A 26 9.84 50.75 -15.43
N ARG A 27 9.96 50.29 -16.68
CA ARG A 27 8.87 49.61 -17.38
C ARG A 27 8.54 48.28 -16.72
N ILE A 28 9.56 47.49 -16.36
CA ILE A 28 9.37 46.19 -15.69
C ILE A 28 8.62 46.35 -14.36
N LYS A 29 9.00 47.32 -13.54
CA LYS A 29 8.32 47.61 -12.27
C LYS A 29 6.89 48.13 -12.48
N ALA A 30 6.63 48.86 -13.56
CA ALA A 30 5.28 49.30 -13.92
C ALA A 30 4.40 48.12 -14.33
N ASP A 31 4.89 47.28 -15.26
CA ASP A 31 4.18 46.09 -15.74
C ASP A 31 3.92 45.08 -14.61
N ALA A 32 4.87 44.91 -13.68
CA ALA A 32 4.66 44.07 -12.50
C ALA A 32 3.51 44.58 -11.60
N ARG A 33 3.41 45.90 -11.38
CA ARG A 33 2.32 46.51 -10.61
C ARG A 33 0.99 46.51 -11.35
N GLU A 34 1.02 46.64 -12.67
CA GLU A 34 -0.19 46.68 -13.50
C GLU A 34 -0.79 45.28 -13.71
N HIS A 35 0.05 44.29 -13.99
CA HIS A 35 -0.40 42.99 -14.49
C HIS A 35 -0.20 41.82 -13.53
N VAL A 36 0.75 41.89 -12.59
CA VAL A 36 1.10 40.75 -11.70
C VAL A 36 0.53 40.92 -10.31
N ALA A 37 0.74 42.09 -9.71
CA ALA A 37 0.30 42.39 -8.35
C ALA A 37 -0.13 43.85 -8.22
N PRO A 38 -1.39 44.18 -8.59
CA PRO A 38 -1.99 45.46 -8.29
C PRO A 38 -1.94 45.73 -6.78
N GLY A 39 -1.27 46.81 -6.38
CA GLY A 39 -1.04 47.14 -4.97
C GLY A 39 0.31 46.68 -4.40
N ALA A 40 1.23 46.18 -5.22
CA ALA A 40 2.58 45.85 -4.74
C ALA A 40 3.28 47.07 -4.10
N THR A 41 3.70 46.89 -2.84
CA THR A 41 4.39 47.91 -2.04
C THR A 41 5.84 48.06 -2.47
N ASP A 42 6.48 46.96 -2.89
CA ASP A 42 7.82 46.97 -3.48
C ASP A 42 7.93 46.00 -4.67
N VAL A 43 8.75 46.38 -5.65
CA VAL A 43 9.15 45.51 -6.76
C VAL A 43 10.66 45.64 -6.96
N THR A 44 11.37 44.56 -6.64
CA THR A 44 12.83 44.45 -6.76
C THR A 44 13.18 43.59 -7.97
N ILE A 45 14.07 44.10 -8.83
CA ILE A 45 14.56 43.38 -10.00
C ILE A 45 15.84 42.62 -9.62
N ARG A 46 15.98 41.38 -10.09
CA ARG A 46 17.15 40.54 -9.85
C ARG A 46 17.84 40.12 -11.15
N GLY A 47 19.16 39.94 -11.10
CA GLY A 47 20.01 39.54 -12.24
C GLY A 47 19.97 40.54 -13.39
N ASP A 48 20.47 40.16 -14.59
CA ASP A 48 20.46 40.97 -15.83
C ASP A 48 19.36 40.55 -16.83
N GLY A 49 18.59 39.50 -16.48
CA GLY A 49 17.59 38.89 -17.35
C GLY A 49 18.19 38.07 -18.48
N GLU A 50 17.33 37.29 -19.14
CA GLU A 50 17.73 36.38 -20.19
C GLU A 50 16.88 36.58 -21.44
N ARG A 51 17.52 36.53 -22.61
CA ARG A 51 16.82 36.53 -23.90
C ARG A 51 16.92 35.15 -24.53
N GLN A 52 15.78 34.53 -24.79
CA GLN A 52 15.67 33.21 -25.41
C GLN A 52 14.74 33.24 -26.63
N LEU A 53 14.92 32.34 -27.58
CA LEU A 53 14.02 32.18 -28.72
C LEU A 53 12.99 31.09 -28.37
N ASN A 54 11.71 31.45 -28.26
CA ASN A 54 10.63 30.52 -27.93
C ASN A 54 9.59 30.50 -29.06
N ARG A 55 9.43 29.33 -29.71
CA ARG A 55 8.47 29.13 -30.83
C ARG A 55 8.54 30.21 -31.93
N GLY A 56 9.76 30.67 -32.25
CA GLY A 56 9.99 31.67 -33.30
C GLY A 56 9.82 33.13 -32.86
N VAL A 57 9.53 33.38 -31.58
CA VAL A 57 9.44 34.73 -30.99
C VAL A 57 10.56 34.89 -29.96
N TYR A 58 11.31 35.98 -30.01
CA TYR A 58 12.27 36.28 -28.94
C TYR A 58 11.50 36.66 -27.68
N GLN A 59 11.85 36.01 -26.58
CA GLN A 59 11.32 36.22 -25.26
C GLN A 59 12.42 36.78 -24.36
N TYR A 60 12.10 37.83 -23.62
CA TYR A 60 12.95 38.36 -22.55
C TYR A 60 12.31 38.03 -21.21
N ALA A 61 13.04 37.34 -20.34
CA ALA A 61 12.61 36.99 -19.00
C ALA A 61 13.49 37.73 -17.98
N ARG A 62 12.87 38.27 -16.93
CA ARG A 62 13.59 38.92 -15.83
C ARG A 62 13.04 38.45 -14.50
N ALA A 63 13.93 38.00 -13.61
CA ALA A 63 13.56 37.65 -12.26
C ALA A 63 13.18 38.91 -11.46
N ILE A 64 12.05 38.84 -10.77
CA ILE A 64 11.58 39.90 -9.87
C ILE A 64 11.11 39.30 -8.54
N THR A 65 11.25 40.11 -7.50
CA THR A 65 10.64 39.90 -6.20
C THR A 65 9.61 41.01 -5.98
N ILE A 66 8.39 40.62 -5.64
CA ILE A 66 7.27 41.53 -5.40
C ILE A 66 6.81 41.36 -3.96
N HIS A 67 6.67 42.46 -3.23
CA HIS A 67 6.03 42.47 -1.91
C HIS A 67 4.64 43.08 -2.02
N VAL A 68 3.66 42.42 -1.42
CA VAL A 68 2.26 42.87 -1.37
C VAL A 68 1.72 42.65 0.04
N ASP A 69 0.96 43.60 0.56
CA ASP A 69 0.24 43.40 1.81
C ASP A 69 -0.89 42.38 1.62
N HIS A 70 -1.14 41.54 2.62
CA HIS A 70 -2.24 40.59 2.57
C HIS A 70 -3.57 41.36 2.64
N PRO A 71 -4.54 41.11 1.74
CA PRO A 71 -5.75 41.93 1.66
C PRO A 71 -6.65 41.81 2.90
N GLU A 72 -6.58 40.68 3.60
CA GLU A 72 -7.51 40.36 4.70
C GLU A 72 -6.86 40.33 6.08
N ILE A 73 -5.51 40.29 6.16
CA ILE A 73 -4.80 40.11 7.43
C ILE A 73 -3.80 41.25 7.60
N GLU A 74 -4.11 42.13 8.53
CA GLU A 74 -3.28 43.29 8.84
C GLU A 74 -1.87 42.86 9.30
N GLY A 75 -0.85 43.55 8.80
CA GLY A 75 0.56 43.28 9.14
C GLY A 75 1.19 42.10 8.40
N VAL A 76 0.40 41.28 7.69
CA VAL A 76 0.93 40.17 6.89
C VAL A 76 1.33 40.66 5.50
N ARG A 77 2.52 40.24 5.06
CA ARG A 77 3.05 40.56 3.73
C ARG A 77 3.38 39.27 2.99
N VAL A 78 3.12 39.28 1.69
CA VAL A 78 3.45 38.18 0.78
C VAL A 78 4.59 38.64 -0.13
N GLU A 79 5.70 37.94 -0.07
CA GLU A 79 6.77 38.01 -1.07
C GLU A 79 6.47 37.00 -2.16
N ARG A 80 6.43 37.46 -3.42
CA ARG A 80 6.30 36.62 -4.61
C ARG A 80 7.58 36.72 -5.41
N TYR A 81 8.20 35.58 -5.70
CA TYR A 81 9.36 35.49 -6.57
C TYR A 81 9.01 34.77 -7.86
N GLY A 82 9.47 35.28 -8.99
CA GLY A 82 9.24 34.67 -10.29
C GLY A 82 9.80 35.50 -11.43
N ASP A 83 9.57 35.03 -12.65
CA ASP A 83 10.02 35.70 -13.85
C ASP A 83 8.89 36.47 -14.51
N ILE A 84 9.12 37.76 -14.77
CA ILE A 84 8.25 38.56 -15.64
C ILE A 84 8.74 38.45 -17.08
N ILE A 85 7.81 38.23 -17.99
CA ILE A 85 8.10 37.72 -19.33
C ILE A 85 7.55 38.66 -20.38
N TYR A 86 8.38 38.90 -21.38
CA TYR A 86 8.06 39.75 -22.50
C TYR A 86 8.32 39.03 -23.81
N ASP A 87 7.36 39.10 -24.72
CA ASP A 87 7.56 38.63 -26.09
C ASP A 87 7.87 39.81 -27.03
N SER A 88 8.70 39.53 -28.03
CA SER A 88 9.07 40.49 -29.06
C SER A 88 7.94 40.65 -30.08
N HIS A 89 7.44 41.87 -30.22
CA HIS A 89 6.47 42.28 -31.23
C HIS A 89 7.06 43.42 -32.07
N GLY A 90 7.59 43.07 -33.25
CA GLY A 90 8.23 44.03 -34.14
C GLY A 90 9.53 44.60 -33.55
N SER A 91 9.51 45.85 -33.10
CA SER A 91 10.68 46.52 -32.50
C SER A 91 10.62 46.66 -30.98
N ARG A 92 9.58 46.11 -30.33
CA ARG A 92 9.33 46.28 -28.90
C ARG A 92 9.08 44.95 -28.20
N TYR A 93 9.46 44.90 -26.93
CA TYR A 93 9.03 43.86 -26.00
C TYR A 93 7.71 44.27 -25.35
N THR A 94 6.73 43.36 -25.29
CA THR A 94 5.45 43.57 -24.63
C THR A 94 5.30 42.54 -23.54
N TYR A 95 4.81 42.94 -22.36
CA TYR A 95 4.51 42.00 -21.28
C TYR A 95 3.54 40.93 -21.79
N THR A 96 3.85 39.67 -21.48
CA THR A 96 3.02 38.54 -21.86
C THR A 96 2.54 37.77 -20.64
N ASP A 97 3.44 37.50 -19.68
CA ASP A 97 3.17 36.53 -18.62
C ASP A 97 4.06 36.79 -17.39
N PHE A 98 3.65 36.23 -16.25
CA PHE A 98 4.50 36.10 -15.07
C PHE A 98 4.53 34.64 -14.62
N ARG A 99 5.73 34.06 -14.56
CA ARG A 99 5.93 32.68 -14.10
C ARG A 99 6.32 32.71 -12.62
N PRO A 100 5.39 32.41 -11.69
CA PRO A 100 5.72 32.33 -10.27
C PRO A 100 6.70 31.17 -10.04
N SER A 101 7.69 31.39 -9.20
CA SER A 101 8.66 30.39 -8.78
C SER A 101 8.49 30.03 -7.31
N SER A 102 8.30 31.00 -6.43
CA SER A 102 8.05 30.76 -5.01
C SER A 102 7.28 31.93 -4.38
N TRP A 103 6.70 31.68 -3.20
CA TRP A 103 6.11 32.71 -2.36
C TRP A 103 6.46 32.46 -0.90
N ARG A 104 6.53 33.53 -0.11
CA ARG A 104 6.76 33.48 1.33
C ARG A 104 5.86 34.48 2.03
N TYR A 105 5.29 34.07 3.16
CA TYR A 105 4.50 34.95 4.02
C TYR A 105 5.38 35.49 5.16
N PHE A 106 5.15 36.74 5.52
CA PHE A 106 5.84 37.46 6.59
C PHE A 106 4.81 38.10 7.51
N GLY A 107 5.18 38.31 8.78
CA GLY A 107 4.33 38.96 9.78
C GLY A 107 3.32 38.02 10.46
N LEU A 108 3.35 36.73 10.13
CA LEU A 108 2.62 35.70 10.87
C LEU A 108 3.41 35.33 12.13
N PRO A 109 2.73 35.11 13.27
CA PRO A 109 3.41 34.68 14.50
C PRO A 109 3.95 33.25 14.33
N ASP A 110 5.16 32.99 14.81
CA ASP A 110 5.72 31.65 14.82
C ASP A 110 4.90 30.71 15.73
N PRO A 111 4.75 29.42 15.38
CA PRO A 111 4.14 28.44 16.27
C PRO A 111 4.89 28.38 17.60
N THR A 112 4.17 28.17 18.70
CA THR A 112 4.82 28.01 20.00
C THR A 112 5.53 26.65 20.07
N ARG A 113 6.47 26.52 21.02
CA ARG A 113 7.12 25.24 21.31
C ARG A 113 6.09 24.16 21.61
N GLU A 114 5.08 24.49 22.42
CA GLU A 114 4.02 23.57 22.83
C GLU A 114 3.18 23.13 21.63
N GLU A 115 2.86 24.03 20.69
CA GLU A 115 2.13 23.69 19.48
C GLU A 115 2.90 22.72 18.58
N VAL A 116 4.20 22.95 18.39
CA VAL A 116 5.05 22.08 17.57
C VAL A 116 5.22 20.71 18.21
N LEU A 117 5.49 20.66 19.52
CA LEU A 117 5.62 19.40 20.25
C LEU A 117 4.31 18.61 20.27
N ALA A 118 3.17 19.27 20.47
CA ALA A 118 1.86 18.63 20.40
C ALA A 118 1.58 18.05 19.00
N ALA A 119 1.97 18.73 17.93
CA ALA A 119 1.85 18.22 16.57
C ALA A 119 2.74 16.98 16.34
N ILE A 120 3.98 16.98 16.84
CA ILE A 120 4.88 15.82 16.79
C ILE A 120 4.29 14.63 17.56
N GLU A 121 3.75 14.86 18.75
CA GLU A 121 3.13 13.81 19.58
C GLU A 121 1.86 13.22 18.95
N MET A 122 1.10 14.03 18.21
CA MET A 122 -0.10 13.59 17.49
C MET A 122 0.24 12.64 16.34
N SER A 123 1.36 12.84 15.65
CA SER A 123 1.75 12.03 14.48
C SER A 123 3.26 11.77 14.43
N PRO A 124 3.81 11.02 15.40
CA PRO A 124 5.26 10.82 15.51
C PRO A 124 5.83 10.05 14.31
N ALA A 125 5.04 9.18 13.68
CA ALA A 125 5.48 8.44 12.49
C ALA A 125 5.73 9.35 11.26
N ASP A 126 5.11 10.52 11.20
CA ASP A 126 5.27 11.49 10.11
C ASP A 126 6.33 12.56 10.43
N ALA A 127 6.55 12.83 11.72
CA ALA A 127 7.57 13.77 12.18
C ALA A 127 8.99 13.18 12.17
N PHE A 128 9.14 11.85 12.33
CA PHE A 128 10.44 11.18 12.42
C PHE A 128 10.81 10.41 11.14
N PRO A 129 12.11 10.19 10.86
CA PRO A 129 12.55 9.43 9.70
C PRO A 129 12.00 8.00 9.66
N HIS A 130 11.85 7.45 8.45
CA HIS A 130 11.49 6.04 8.27
C HIS A 130 12.47 5.10 8.98
N GLY A 131 11.93 4.05 9.60
CA GLY A 131 12.72 3.07 10.38
C GLY A 131 12.91 3.42 11.85
N THR A 132 12.42 4.59 12.28
CA THR A 132 12.42 4.97 13.70
C THR A 132 11.63 3.99 14.55
N LEU A 133 12.26 3.49 15.61
CA LEU A 133 11.67 2.54 16.56
C LEU A 133 10.73 3.24 17.54
N ASP A 134 9.71 2.51 18.03
CA ASP A 134 8.84 2.97 19.12
C ASP A 134 9.56 2.90 20.47
N LEU A 135 10.58 3.74 20.61
CA LEU A 135 11.39 3.95 21.80
C LEU A 135 11.31 5.43 22.20
N PRO A 136 11.81 5.83 23.38
CA PRO A 136 11.79 7.23 23.80
C PRO A 136 12.33 8.17 22.71
N LEU A 137 11.48 9.11 22.30
CA LEU A 137 11.77 10.13 21.28
C LEU A 137 12.06 11.46 21.96
N GLY A 138 12.85 12.31 21.32
CA GLY A 138 13.01 13.71 21.72
C GLY A 138 12.86 14.66 20.54
N ALA A 139 12.33 15.85 20.82
CA ALA A 139 12.19 16.92 19.87
C ALA A 139 12.44 18.27 20.55
N GLU A 140 13.25 19.11 19.92
CA GLU A 140 13.61 20.45 20.39
C GLU A 140 13.50 21.44 19.22
N LEU A 141 12.93 22.62 19.45
CA LEU A 141 12.94 23.69 18.46
C LEU A 141 14.34 24.31 18.42
N ARG A 142 14.80 24.67 17.22
CA ARG A 142 16.06 25.38 17.08
C ARG A 142 15.86 26.87 17.35
N GLU A 143 16.41 27.35 18.45
CA GLU A 143 16.40 28.77 18.77
C GLU A 143 17.26 29.56 17.77
N GLY A 144 16.75 30.70 17.31
CA GLY A 144 17.47 31.63 16.43
C GLY A 144 17.44 31.29 14.93
N GLU A 145 16.83 30.18 14.54
CA GLU A 145 16.55 29.88 13.13
C GLU A 145 15.15 30.37 12.73
N GLU A 146 15.03 31.00 11.55
CA GLU A 146 13.76 31.54 11.08
C GLU A 146 12.80 30.43 10.66
N THR A 147 11.53 30.56 11.06
CA THR A 147 10.47 29.77 10.45
C THR A 147 10.19 30.25 9.02
N TYR A 148 9.64 29.34 8.21
CA TYR A 148 9.28 29.63 6.84
C TYR A 148 7.79 29.39 6.61
N TRP A 149 7.02 30.47 6.48
CA TRP A 149 5.60 30.42 6.18
C TRP A 149 5.34 30.27 4.67
N HIS A 150 4.76 29.12 4.30
CA HIS A 150 4.37 28.78 2.92
C HIS A 150 3.00 29.34 2.55
N SER A 151 2.09 29.39 3.51
CA SER A 151 0.71 29.90 3.38
C SER A 151 0.20 30.30 4.77
N LEU A 152 -1.01 30.84 4.90
CA LEU A 152 -1.61 31.09 6.21
C LEU A 152 -1.82 29.81 7.02
N GLU A 153 -1.90 28.68 6.33
CA GLU A 153 -2.19 27.35 6.84
C GLU A 153 -0.95 26.45 6.96
N SER A 154 0.23 26.91 6.56
CA SER A 154 1.42 26.05 6.54
C SER A 154 2.72 26.78 6.82
N VAL A 155 3.49 26.20 7.76
CA VAL A 155 4.77 26.74 8.23
C VAL A 155 5.79 25.62 8.40
N SER A 156 7.01 25.89 8.01
CA SER A 156 8.18 25.04 8.23
C SER A 156 8.96 25.57 9.43
N VAL A 157 9.19 24.71 10.42
CA VAL A 157 9.85 25.03 11.69
C VAL A 157 11.10 24.16 11.83
N PRO A 158 12.27 24.77 12.09
CA PRO A 158 13.51 24.03 12.31
C PRO A 158 13.52 23.35 13.69
N VAL A 159 13.85 22.06 13.70
CA VAL A 159 13.86 21.22 14.90
C VAL A 159 15.09 20.31 14.95
N ARG A 160 15.43 19.86 16.16
CA ARG A 160 16.37 18.77 16.43
C ARG A 160 15.57 17.58 16.97
N LEU A 161 15.62 16.47 16.25
CA LEU A 161 14.95 15.22 16.60
C LEU A 161 15.96 14.23 17.14
N THR A 162 15.63 13.53 18.23
CA THR A 162 16.42 12.41 18.76
C THR A 162 15.59 11.13 18.75
N TYR A 163 16.16 10.07 18.18
CA TYR A 163 15.45 8.82 17.95
C TYR A 163 16.38 7.62 17.79
N THR A 164 15.85 6.40 17.90
CA THR A 164 16.61 5.15 17.74
C THR A 164 16.20 4.41 16.45
N GLN A 165 17.18 3.85 15.73
CA GLN A 165 16.97 2.93 14.60
C GLN A 165 17.91 1.71 14.68
N TYR A 166 17.66 0.68 13.86
CA TYR A 166 18.65 -0.38 13.63
C TYR A 166 19.82 0.15 12.79
N ALA A 167 21.05 -0.03 13.27
CA ALA A 167 22.27 0.54 12.68
C ALA A 167 22.63 -0.05 11.30
N THR A 168 22.17 -1.26 10.98
CA THR A 168 22.40 -1.93 9.70
C THR A 168 21.07 -2.43 9.14
N GLY A 169 20.45 -1.57 8.32
CA GLY A 169 19.29 -1.85 7.47
C GLY A 169 18.29 -2.87 8.02
N ASN A 170 17.35 -2.46 8.87
CA ASN A 170 16.11 -3.16 9.24
C ASN A 170 16.18 -4.68 9.55
N VAL A 171 17.35 -5.28 9.84
CA VAL A 171 17.45 -6.70 10.20
C VAL A 171 17.69 -6.81 11.69
N ALA A 172 16.69 -7.31 12.42
CA ALA A 172 16.85 -7.77 13.79
C ALA A 172 17.47 -9.20 13.81
N PRO A 173 18.27 -9.57 14.83
CA PRO A 173 18.85 -8.69 15.86
C PRO A 173 20.03 -7.90 15.28
N GLY A 174 19.83 -6.62 15.05
CA GLY A 174 20.87 -5.67 14.64
C GLY A 174 21.22 -4.75 15.80
N GLU A 175 22.40 -4.12 15.77
CA GLU A 175 22.74 -3.06 16.73
C GLU A 175 21.71 -1.93 16.66
N LEU A 176 21.36 -1.34 17.80
CA LEU A 176 20.58 -0.10 17.86
C LEU A 176 21.54 1.08 17.83
N ALA A 177 21.20 2.09 17.05
CA ALA A 177 21.90 3.37 17.00
C ALA A 177 20.92 4.50 17.34
N ASP A 178 21.36 5.41 18.20
CA ASP A 178 20.66 6.62 18.57
C ASP A 178 21.17 7.75 17.68
N PHE A 179 20.25 8.50 17.09
CA PHE A 179 20.53 9.58 16.15
C PHE A 179 20.02 10.89 16.69
N ALA A 180 20.74 11.97 16.38
CA ALA A 180 20.23 13.32 16.41
C ALA A 180 20.19 13.87 14.99
N THR A 181 19.01 14.30 14.55
CA THR A 181 18.84 14.90 13.23
C THR A 181 18.34 16.32 13.38
N GLU A 182 19.11 17.29 12.87
CA GLU A 182 18.63 18.65 12.66
C GLU A 182 17.91 18.68 11.33
N THR A 183 16.65 19.10 11.33
CA THR A 183 15.79 19.09 10.14
C THR A 183 14.73 20.18 10.27
N VAL A 184 13.86 20.26 9.27
CA VAL A 184 12.67 21.09 9.29
C VAL A 184 11.45 20.19 9.33
N VAL A 185 10.49 20.52 10.18
CA VAL A 185 9.15 19.93 10.17
C VAL A 185 8.17 20.94 9.63
N ARG A 186 7.24 20.48 8.81
CA ARG A 186 6.19 21.30 8.23
C ARG A 186 4.89 21.01 8.94
N LEU A 187 4.29 22.05 9.51
CA LEU A 187 2.98 22.01 10.13
C LEU A 187 1.92 22.46 9.11
N ARG A 188 0.74 21.85 9.18
CA ARG A 188 -0.43 22.27 8.39
C ARG A 188 -1.70 22.29 9.23
N ARG A 189 -2.62 23.17 8.84
CA ARG A 189 -3.97 23.33 9.41
C ARG A 189 -4.98 23.54 8.29
N GLU A 190 -6.27 23.48 8.63
CA GLU A 190 -7.33 23.67 7.62
C GLU A 190 -7.59 25.15 7.31
N GLU A 191 -7.47 26.02 8.30
CA GLU A 191 -7.73 27.46 8.16
C GLU A 191 -6.86 28.30 9.09
N TYR A 192 -6.70 29.60 8.76
CA TYR A 192 -5.93 30.53 9.59
C TYR A 192 -6.52 30.65 11.01
N GLY A 193 -5.70 30.37 12.02
CA GLY A 193 -6.09 30.41 13.44
C GLY A 193 -6.60 29.09 14.01
N ALA A 194 -6.86 28.07 13.18
CA ALA A 194 -7.20 26.73 13.67
C ALA A 194 -5.97 25.99 14.25
N PRO A 195 -6.18 24.96 15.11
CA PRO A 195 -5.12 24.07 15.54
C PRO A 195 -4.41 23.37 14.39
N TRP A 196 -3.15 23.01 14.59
CA TRP A 196 -2.38 22.20 13.64
C TRP A 196 -2.96 20.79 13.56
N THR A 197 -3.22 20.32 12.34
CA THR A 197 -3.88 19.03 12.07
C THR A 197 -2.94 17.99 11.47
N SER A 198 -1.79 18.41 10.93
CA SER A 198 -0.78 17.48 10.42
C SER A 198 0.63 18.03 10.55
N ILE A 199 1.58 17.12 10.63
CA ILE A 199 3.02 17.40 10.60
C ILE A 199 3.72 16.43 9.64
N ASP A 200 4.75 16.91 8.95
CA ASP A 200 5.61 16.08 8.12
C ASP A 200 7.06 16.58 8.19
N MET A 201 8.01 15.65 8.13
CA MET A 201 9.42 16.02 7.96
C MET A 201 9.65 16.60 6.55
N ASP A 202 10.09 17.85 6.50
CA ASP A 202 10.38 18.58 5.26
C ASP A 202 11.80 18.21 4.79
N GLY A 203 11.91 17.19 3.94
CA GLY A 203 13.16 16.52 3.54
C GLY A 203 14.17 17.35 2.74
N VAL A 204 14.10 18.69 2.82
CA VAL A 204 14.89 19.63 2.03
C VAL A 204 16.27 19.89 2.64
N GLN A 205 16.40 19.83 3.96
CA GLN A 205 17.68 20.01 4.67
C GLN A 205 17.70 19.17 5.94
N SER A 206 18.60 18.18 6.00
CA SER A 206 18.82 17.42 7.23
C SER A 206 20.30 17.13 7.46
N THR A 207 20.77 17.36 8.67
CA THR A 207 22.07 16.88 9.16
C THR A 207 21.83 15.83 10.24
N THR A 208 22.31 14.61 10.00
CA THR A 208 22.15 13.49 10.93
C THR A 208 23.48 13.11 11.55
N GLU A 209 23.49 12.96 12.86
CA GLU A 209 24.62 12.53 13.67
C GLU A 209 24.23 11.28 14.46
N GLU A 210 25.06 10.24 14.44
CA GLU A 210 24.95 9.12 15.37
C GLU A 210 25.52 9.55 16.72
N ILE A 211 24.68 9.57 17.76
CA ILE A 211 25.02 10.04 19.11
C ILE A 211 25.21 8.89 20.10
N GLY A 212 24.87 7.66 19.70
CA GLY A 212 25.00 6.48 20.55
C GLY A 212 24.78 5.18 19.79
N ARG A 213 25.33 4.08 20.32
CA ARG A 213 25.14 2.74 19.79
C ARG A 213 25.12 1.71 20.92
N ARG A 214 24.23 0.73 20.82
CA ARG A 214 24.07 -0.32 21.83
C ARG A 214 23.61 -1.65 21.21
N PRO A 215 23.78 -2.78 21.92
CA PRO A 215 23.26 -4.07 21.48
C PRO A 215 21.76 -4.01 21.16
N GLY A 216 21.38 -4.78 20.14
CA GLY A 216 20.01 -4.96 19.67
C GLY A 216 19.08 -5.61 20.68
N GLU A 217 17.81 -5.23 20.62
CA GLU A 217 16.70 -6.01 21.16
C GLU A 217 15.81 -6.45 19.99
N GLU A 218 15.37 -7.71 20.00
CA GLU A 218 14.46 -8.25 19.00
C GLU A 218 13.03 -7.78 19.25
N GLY A 219 12.25 -7.62 18.18
CA GLY A 219 10.81 -7.42 18.28
C GLY A 219 10.35 -5.99 18.58
N ILE A 220 11.24 -4.99 18.60
CA ILE A 220 10.83 -3.60 18.78
C ILE A 220 10.17 -3.09 17.48
N PRO A 221 8.88 -2.68 17.52
CA PRO A 221 8.20 -2.17 16.34
C PRO A 221 8.72 -0.78 15.94
N THR A 222 8.62 -0.44 14.66
CA THR A 222 8.81 0.96 14.22
C THR A 222 7.59 1.82 14.59
N LEU A 223 7.74 3.15 14.62
CA LEU A 223 6.62 4.07 14.79
C LEU A 223 5.52 3.83 13.74
N LYS A 224 5.92 3.54 12.50
CA LYS A 224 5.00 3.21 11.41
C LYS A 224 4.28 1.88 11.65
N ASP A 225 4.98 0.87 12.16
CA ASP A 225 4.34 -0.40 12.53
C ASP A 225 3.33 -0.20 13.65
N LYS A 226 3.64 0.63 14.67
CA LYS A 226 2.72 0.97 15.75
C LYS A 226 1.45 1.64 15.25
N VAL A 227 1.55 2.65 14.39
CA VAL A 227 0.36 3.31 13.79
C VAL A 227 -0.50 2.28 13.07
N ARG A 228 0.13 1.45 12.22
CA ARG A 228 -0.56 0.36 11.50
C ARG A 228 -1.22 -0.63 12.47
N TYR A 229 -0.57 -0.96 13.58
CA TYR A 229 -1.14 -1.88 14.58
C TYR A 229 -2.31 -1.26 15.34
N LEU A 230 -2.28 0.04 15.66
CA LEU A 230 -3.42 0.74 16.27
C LEU A 230 -4.63 0.79 15.32
N GLU A 231 -4.40 1.05 14.03
CA GLU A 231 -5.44 0.99 13.00
C GLU A 231 -6.02 -0.43 12.88
N ALA A 232 -5.15 -1.45 12.81
CA ALA A 232 -5.57 -2.85 12.74
C ALA A 232 -6.31 -3.30 14.01
N GLN A 233 -5.95 -2.75 15.18
CA GLN A 233 -6.64 -3.01 16.44
C GLN A 233 -8.06 -2.44 16.42
N ALA A 234 -8.24 -1.22 15.90
CA ALA A 234 -9.56 -0.64 15.73
C ALA A 234 -10.43 -1.47 14.77
N VAL A 235 -9.85 -1.99 13.68
CA VAL A 235 -10.55 -2.91 12.76
C VAL A 235 -10.91 -4.22 13.47
N ALA A 236 -9.97 -4.82 14.21
CA ALA A 236 -10.21 -6.06 14.95
C ALA A 236 -11.30 -5.89 16.02
N ALA A 237 -11.32 -4.76 16.73
CA ALA A 237 -12.34 -4.44 17.73
C ALA A 237 -13.73 -4.21 17.14
N ALA A 238 -13.82 -3.87 15.85
CA ALA A 238 -15.08 -3.72 15.13
C ALA A 238 -15.65 -5.04 14.59
N LEU A 239 -14.88 -6.15 14.65
CA LEU A 239 -15.36 -7.46 14.22
C LEU A 239 -16.46 -8.00 15.15
N PRO A 240 -17.39 -8.81 14.63
CA PRO A 240 -18.35 -9.53 15.48
C PRO A 240 -17.65 -10.37 16.54
N GLN A 241 -18.22 -10.43 17.75
CA GLN A 241 -17.72 -11.32 18.79
C GLN A 241 -18.12 -12.76 18.46
N VAL A 242 -17.13 -13.64 18.38
CA VAL A 242 -17.31 -15.09 18.20
C VAL A 242 -16.60 -15.80 19.33
N GLU A 243 -17.36 -16.55 20.13
CA GLU A 243 -16.82 -17.40 21.19
C GLU A 243 -16.65 -18.83 20.65
N ALA A 244 -15.41 -19.28 20.49
CA ALA A 244 -15.12 -20.67 20.21
C ALA A 244 -15.33 -21.52 21.49
N PRO A 245 -16.10 -22.62 21.43
CA PRO A 245 -16.28 -23.50 22.58
C PRO A 245 -14.96 -24.21 22.92
N PRO A 246 -14.79 -24.70 24.16
CA PRO A 246 -13.68 -25.59 24.46
C PRO A 246 -13.85 -26.90 23.69
N PHE A 247 -12.90 -27.20 22.81
CA PHE A 247 -12.91 -28.44 22.04
C PHE A 247 -12.26 -29.58 22.83
N ALA A 248 -12.88 -30.76 22.86
CA ALA A 248 -12.28 -31.96 23.46
C ALA A 248 -11.27 -32.64 22.52
N SER A 249 -11.41 -32.42 21.21
CA SER A 249 -10.54 -32.99 20.17
C SER A 249 -10.33 -32.03 19.00
N ASP A 250 -9.32 -32.32 18.19
CA ASP A 250 -9.12 -31.69 16.88
C ASP A 250 -10.35 -31.85 15.98
N ALA A 251 -10.97 -33.04 15.95
CA ALA A 251 -12.15 -33.33 15.16
C ALA A 251 -13.35 -32.42 15.52
N GLU A 252 -13.59 -32.16 16.81
CA GLU A 252 -14.64 -31.23 17.25
C GLU A 252 -14.36 -29.79 16.78
N MET A 253 -13.11 -29.33 16.87
CA MET A 253 -12.72 -28.01 16.37
C MET A 253 -12.91 -27.90 14.86
N GLY A 254 -12.47 -28.91 14.10
CA GLY A 254 -12.64 -28.92 12.65
C GLY A 254 -14.11 -28.94 12.23
N ALA A 255 -14.98 -29.66 12.95
CA ALA A 255 -16.42 -29.66 12.72
C ALA A 255 -17.03 -28.28 13.01
N TRP A 256 -16.59 -27.61 14.08
CA TRP A 256 -17.04 -26.25 14.39
C TRP A 256 -16.63 -25.25 13.30
N ILE A 257 -15.37 -25.27 12.82
CA ILE A 257 -14.90 -24.40 11.73
C ILE A 257 -15.71 -24.64 10.46
N TYR A 258 -15.94 -25.91 10.13
CA TYR A 258 -16.75 -26.27 8.98
C TYR A 258 -18.15 -25.66 9.06
N GLU A 259 -18.79 -25.76 10.23
CA GLU A 259 -20.14 -25.19 10.45
C GLU A 259 -20.13 -23.65 10.38
N GLN A 260 -19.11 -22.98 10.92
CA GLN A 260 -18.98 -21.52 10.77
C GLN A 260 -18.89 -21.13 9.29
N PHE A 261 -18.10 -21.86 8.49
CA PHE A 261 -17.94 -21.55 7.06
C PHE A 261 -19.18 -21.88 6.24
N ARG A 262 -19.99 -22.84 6.70
CA ARG A 262 -21.26 -23.21 6.07
C ARG A 262 -22.39 -22.24 6.43
N SER A 263 -22.41 -21.71 7.64
CA SER A 263 -23.56 -20.97 8.18
C SER A 263 -23.64 -19.51 7.72
N THR A 264 -22.57 -18.96 7.14
CA THR A 264 -22.54 -17.54 6.74
C THR A 264 -21.65 -17.28 5.52
N THR A 265 -21.98 -16.21 4.80
CA THR A 265 -21.13 -15.60 3.76
C THR A 265 -20.65 -14.20 4.19
N ASP A 266 -21.01 -13.76 5.40
CA ASP A 266 -20.57 -12.48 5.96
C ASP A 266 -19.07 -12.55 6.25
N ARG A 267 -18.31 -11.69 5.59
CA ARG A 267 -16.85 -11.71 5.66
C ARG A 267 -16.33 -11.43 7.06
N ALA A 268 -16.95 -10.49 7.78
CA ALA A 268 -16.51 -10.12 9.12
C ALA A 268 -16.76 -11.27 10.11
N MET A 269 -17.88 -11.98 9.97
CA MET A 269 -18.18 -13.16 10.77
C MET A 269 -17.23 -14.33 10.48
N LEU A 270 -16.89 -14.57 9.20
CA LEU A 270 -15.91 -15.61 8.82
C LEU A 270 -14.53 -15.29 9.39
N GLU A 271 -14.07 -14.04 9.25
CA GLU A 271 -12.81 -13.58 9.81
C GLU A 271 -12.78 -13.70 11.34
N ALA A 272 -13.84 -13.25 12.03
CA ALA A 272 -13.96 -13.38 13.48
C ALA A 272 -13.91 -14.85 13.93
N SER A 273 -14.57 -15.75 13.20
CA SER A 273 -14.57 -17.19 13.47
C SER A 273 -13.18 -17.81 13.33
N ILE A 274 -12.41 -17.40 12.32
CA ILE A 274 -11.02 -17.85 12.14
C ILE A 274 -10.16 -17.34 13.30
N ARG A 275 -10.25 -16.06 13.64
CA ARG A 275 -9.49 -15.42 14.72
C ARG A 275 -9.77 -16.06 16.09
N ALA A 276 -11.01 -16.49 16.35
CA ALA A 276 -11.42 -17.12 17.62
C ALA A 276 -10.68 -18.44 17.93
N VAL A 277 -10.14 -19.12 16.91
CA VAL A 277 -9.46 -20.42 17.05
C VAL A 277 -7.95 -20.34 16.78
N LEU A 278 -7.39 -19.15 16.58
CA LEU A 278 -5.95 -18.98 16.41
C LEU A 278 -5.20 -19.09 17.74
N PRO A 279 -3.95 -19.58 17.71
CA PRO A 279 -3.07 -19.56 18.89
C PRO A 279 -2.73 -18.14 19.30
N ALA A 280 -2.34 -17.97 20.57
CA ALA A 280 -1.97 -16.66 21.09
C ALA A 280 -0.74 -16.06 20.36
N ASP A 281 0.18 -16.92 19.92
CA ASP A 281 1.38 -16.55 19.15
C ASP A 281 1.10 -16.09 17.71
N ALA A 282 -0.16 -16.18 17.25
CA ALA A 282 -0.56 -15.64 15.95
C ALA A 282 -0.77 -14.12 15.96
N PHE A 283 -0.92 -13.51 17.14
CA PHE A 283 -1.21 -12.10 17.30
C PHE A 283 0.04 -11.30 17.64
N VAL A 284 0.04 -10.02 17.30
CA VAL A 284 1.12 -9.09 17.64
C VAL A 284 1.09 -8.83 19.15
N GLU A 285 2.20 -9.11 19.82
CA GLU A 285 2.33 -8.87 21.27
C GLU A 285 2.08 -7.39 21.60
N GLY A 286 1.27 -7.15 22.65
CA GLY A 286 0.89 -5.80 23.08
C GLY A 286 -0.25 -5.17 22.30
N PHE A 287 -0.74 -5.78 21.21
CA PHE A 287 -1.84 -5.26 20.39
C PHE A 287 -2.98 -6.27 20.28
N GLU A 288 -4.04 -6.04 21.05
CA GLU A 288 -5.18 -6.96 21.15
C GLU A 288 -5.84 -7.20 19.78
N GLY A 289 -5.95 -8.49 19.41
CA GLY A 289 -6.60 -8.89 18.17
C GLY A 289 -5.83 -8.53 16.90
N VAL A 290 -4.64 -7.92 16.96
CA VAL A 290 -3.88 -7.55 15.76
C VAL A 290 -3.11 -8.75 15.22
N LEU A 291 -3.22 -9.00 13.91
CA LEU A 291 -2.47 -10.04 13.22
C LEU A 291 -1.30 -9.44 12.44
N PRO A 292 -0.14 -10.11 12.37
CA PRO A 292 0.91 -9.77 11.41
C PRO A 292 0.36 -9.80 9.98
N ILE A 293 0.92 -8.96 9.09
CA ILE A 293 0.42 -8.79 7.72
C ILE A 293 0.28 -10.11 6.95
N GLY A 294 1.25 -11.03 7.10
CA GLY A 294 1.19 -12.34 6.43
C GLY A 294 0.03 -13.21 6.92
N LYS A 295 -0.34 -13.12 8.21
CA LYS A 295 -1.50 -13.84 8.76
C LYS A 295 -2.81 -13.19 8.33
N GLN A 296 -2.89 -11.86 8.30
CA GLN A 296 -4.07 -11.16 7.76
C GLN A 296 -4.30 -11.54 6.29
N MET A 297 -3.26 -11.50 5.46
CA MET A 297 -3.37 -11.86 4.03
C MET A 297 -3.84 -13.29 3.84
N TRP A 298 -3.38 -14.23 4.67
CA TRP A 298 -3.84 -15.63 4.65
C TRP A 298 -5.33 -15.73 5.00
N ILE A 299 -5.82 -15.01 6.02
CA ILE A 299 -7.25 -14.95 6.35
C ILE A 299 -8.04 -14.35 5.18
N ASP A 300 -7.58 -13.23 4.62
CA ASP A 300 -8.25 -12.56 3.52
C ASP A 300 -8.39 -13.48 2.31
N GLU A 301 -7.34 -14.24 1.97
CA GLU A 301 -7.36 -15.24 0.89
C GLU A 301 -8.35 -16.38 1.17
N LEU A 302 -8.38 -16.88 2.40
CA LEU A 302 -9.32 -17.91 2.82
C LEU A 302 -10.78 -17.43 2.75
N VAL A 303 -11.08 -16.27 3.34
CA VAL A 303 -12.42 -15.65 3.30
C VAL A 303 -12.81 -15.33 1.86
N ASN A 304 -11.89 -14.83 1.04
CA ASN A 304 -12.11 -14.66 -0.39
C ASN A 304 -12.47 -15.97 -1.07
N THR A 305 -11.78 -17.06 -0.77
CA THR A 305 -12.08 -18.37 -1.37
C THR A 305 -13.47 -18.86 -0.96
N LEU A 306 -13.86 -18.68 0.30
CA LEU A 306 -15.17 -19.08 0.80
C LEU A 306 -16.34 -18.25 0.24
N THR A 307 -16.07 -17.00 -0.16
CA THR A 307 -17.09 -16.04 -0.61
C THR A 307 -17.06 -15.74 -2.10
N ARG A 308 -16.06 -16.26 -2.84
CA ARG A 308 -15.90 -16.02 -4.28
C ARG A 308 -16.68 -17.05 -5.10
N GLY A 309 -17.37 -16.56 -6.12
CA GLY A 309 -18.03 -17.37 -7.14
C GLY A 309 -19.55 -17.36 -7.02
N ASP A 310 -20.20 -18.10 -7.92
CA ASP A 310 -21.66 -18.16 -8.03
C ASP A 310 -22.32 -19.18 -7.09
N ALA A 311 -21.51 -19.88 -6.28
CA ALA A 311 -21.95 -20.83 -5.27
C ALA A 311 -21.19 -20.63 -3.96
N THR A 312 -21.93 -20.65 -2.85
CA THR A 312 -21.45 -20.55 -1.47
C THR A 312 -20.82 -21.86 -1.00
N PHE A 313 -19.97 -21.80 0.03
CA PHE A 313 -19.44 -23.03 0.66
C PHE A 313 -20.58 -23.94 1.14
N ALA A 314 -21.72 -23.39 1.57
CA ALA A 314 -22.90 -24.15 1.95
C ALA A 314 -23.53 -24.94 0.80
N GLU A 315 -23.64 -24.33 -0.40
CA GLU A 315 -24.18 -24.99 -1.61
C GLU A 315 -23.28 -26.12 -2.10
N LEU A 316 -21.96 -25.99 -1.93
CA LEU A 316 -20.99 -26.98 -2.38
C LEU A 316 -20.83 -28.15 -1.41
N SER A 317 -21.25 -28.00 -0.15
CA SER A 317 -20.89 -28.89 0.96
C SER A 317 -22.10 -29.55 1.61
N CYS A 318 -21.85 -30.58 2.45
CA CYS A 318 -22.91 -31.30 3.16
C CYS A 318 -23.21 -30.72 4.54
N PRO A 319 -24.44 -30.79 5.08
CA PRO A 319 -24.73 -30.35 6.43
C PRO A 319 -23.90 -31.06 7.51
N ALA A 320 -23.61 -32.35 7.33
CA ALA A 320 -22.81 -33.14 8.24
C ALA A 320 -21.69 -33.87 7.46
N PRO A 321 -20.55 -33.22 7.21
CA PRO A 321 -19.48 -33.83 6.44
C PRO A 321 -18.83 -34.95 7.27
N ALA A 322 -18.51 -36.05 6.60
CA ALA A 322 -17.68 -37.08 7.20
C ALA A 322 -16.21 -36.65 7.15
N LEU A 323 -15.50 -36.79 8.26
CA LEU A 323 -14.05 -36.68 8.26
C LEU A 323 -13.46 -37.78 7.37
N ASP A 324 -12.56 -37.42 6.46
CA ASP A 324 -11.78 -38.37 5.66
C ASP A 324 -10.78 -39.12 6.57
N SER A 325 -11.24 -40.20 7.20
CA SER A 325 -10.48 -40.97 8.18
C SER A 325 -9.22 -41.62 7.61
N GLU A 326 -9.21 -41.92 6.31
CA GLU A 326 -8.04 -42.45 5.61
C GLU A 326 -6.99 -41.36 5.44
N TYR A 327 -7.40 -40.16 5.00
CA TYR A 327 -6.51 -39.01 4.91
C TYR A 327 -5.96 -38.61 6.27
N TYR A 328 -6.82 -38.53 7.30
CA TYR A 328 -6.41 -38.22 8.68
C TYR A 328 -5.37 -39.22 9.18
N ARG A 329 -5.59 -40.53 8.99
CA ARG A 329 -4.63 -41.57 9.40
C ARG A 329 -3.28 -41.46 8.67
N ARG A 330 -3.27 -40.99 7.41
CA ARG A 330 -2.04 -40.83 6.61
C ARG A 330 -1.28 -39.54 6.89
N ASN A 331 -2.00 -38.46 7.20
CA ASN A 331 -1.43 -37.11 7.29
C ASN A 331 -1.38 -36.58 8.74
N GLY A 332 -1.85 -37.36 9.72
CA GLY A 332 -1.83 -36.98 11.13
C GLY A 332 -2.86 -35.89 11.43
N GLN A 333 -2.41 -34.80 12.06
CA GLN A 333 -3.21 -33.68 12.60
C GLN A 333 -3.99 -32.85 11.56
N ARG A 334 -4.04 -33.29 10.30
CA ARG A 334 -4.75 -32.63 9.21
C ARG A 334 -6.11 -33.28 8.98
N LEU A 335 -7.15 -32.57 9.40
CA LEU A 335 -8.54 -32.93 9.17
C LEU A 335 -8.91 -32.53 7.74
N ARG A 336 -9.59 -33.43 7.02
CA ARG A 336 -10.08 -33.16 5.67
C ARG A 336 -11.57 -33.45 5.60
N TYR A 337 -12.32 -32.42 5.21
CA TYR A 337 -13.75 -32.48 5.00
C TYR A 337 -14.02 -32.39 3.49
N PRO A 338 -14.26 -33.53 2.81
CA PRO A 338 -14.66 -33.52 1.41
C PRO A 338 -16.06 -32.90 1.27
N THR A 339 -16.31 -32.31 0.11
CA THR A 339 -17.60 -31.74 -0.25
C THR A 339 -18.34 -32.63 -1.25
N ILE A 340 -19.54 -32.23 -1.66
CA ILE A 340 -20.38 -32.99 -2.59
C ILE A 340 -19.65 -33.21 -3.92
N LEU A 341 -18.96 -32.17 -4.42
CA LEU A 341 -18.25 -32.21 -5.69
C LEU A 341 -16.98 -33.08 -5.64
N THR A 342 -16.24 -33.06 -4.52
CA THR A 342 -15.07 -33.94 -4.38
C THR A 342 -15.46 -35.42 -4.39
N ALA A 343 -16.62 -35.79 -3.84
CA ALA A 343 -17.12 -37.15 -3.85
C ALA A 343 -17.52 -37.62 -5.27
N ARG A 344 -17.91 -36.69 -6.16
CA ARG A 344 -18.26 -36.96 -7.56
C ARG A 344 -17.04 -37.10 -8.49
N GLY A 345 -15.87 -36.64 -8.06
CA GLY A 345 -14.67 -36.60 -8.89
C GLY A 345 -14.68 -35.48 -9.95
N SER A 346 -15.61 -34.52 -9.86
CA SER A 346 -15.65 -33.28 -10.66
C SER A 346 -15.56 -32.07 -9.74
N GLY A 347 -14.84 -31.02 -10.14
CA GLY A 347 -14.62 -29.85 -9.28
C GLY A 347 -13.74 -30.11 -8.05
N ALA A 348 -13.47 -29.07 -7.28
CA ALA A 348 -12.69 -29.16 -6.05
C ALA A 348 -13.23 -28.17 -5.02
N ALA A 349 -14.15 -28.62 -4.17
CA ALA A 349 -14.37 -27.97 -2.90
C ALA A 349 -13.90 -28.88 -1.75
N VAL A 350 -12.99 -28.41 -0.91
CA VAL A 350 -12.42 -29.18 0.21
C VAL A 350 -12.06 -28.19 1.32
N LEU A 351 -12.40 -28.52 2.56
CA LEU A 351 -11.85 -27.85 3.73
C LEU A 351 -10.80 -28.75 4.37
N MET A 352 -9.62 -28.20 4.62
CA MET A 352 -8.59 -28.81 5.44
C MET A 352 -8.29 -27.93 6.65
N VAL A 353 -8.20 -28.55 7.82
CA VAL A 353 -7.88 -27.88 9.08
C VAL A 353 -6.70 -28.62 9.70
N GLU A 354 -5.62 -27.90 9.99
CA GLU A 354 -4.48 -28.40 10.77
C GLU A 354 -4.62 -27.91 12.21
N ALA A 355 -4.88 -28.85 13.11
CA ALA A 355 -5.15 -28.59 14.51
C ALA A 355 -3.96 -28.97 15.39
N GLN A 356 -3.64 -28.13 16.38
CA GLN A 356 -2.63 -28.45 17.38
C GLN A 356 -3.19 -28.22 18.77
N GLN A 357 -2.78 -29.04 19.73
CA GLN A 357 -3.04 -28.79 21.14
C GLN A 357 -1.92 -27.92 21.72
N GLU A 358 -2.26 -26.77 22.30
CA GLU A 358 -1.32 -25.96 23.05
C GLU A 358 -0.89 -26.65 24.36
N SER A 359 0.28 -26.28 24.88
CA SER A 359 0.68 -26.71 26.22
C SER A 359 -0.18 -26.00 27.26
N GLY A 360 -0.94 -26.74 28.07
CA GLY A 360 -1.68 -26.19 29.21
C GLY A 360 -0.80 -25.96 30.44
N GLY A 361 0.52 -26.11 30.31
CA GLY A 361 1.48 -26.02 31.41
C GLY A 361 1.40 -27.21 32.35
N TYR A 362 1.73 -26.98 33.62
CA TYR A 362 1.71 -28.00 34.67
C TYR A 362 0.88 -27.54 35.87
N ARG A 363 0.08 -28.45 36.44
CA ARG A 363 -0.63 -28.24 37.71
C ARG A 363 -0.24 -29.36 38.67
N ASN A 364 0.35 -28.99 39.81
CA ASN A 364 0.91 -29.93 40.79
C ASN A 364 1.94 -30.93 40.18
N GLY A 365 2.79 -30.44 39.27
CA GLY A 365 3.81 -31.25 38.61
C GLY A 365 3.28 -32.19 37.52
N GLN A 366 1.97 -32.17 37.22
CA GLN A 366 1.37 -32.94 36.14
C GLN A 366 1.05 -32.03 34.95
N PRO A 367 1.33 -32.45 33.70
CA PRO A 367 0.97 -31.65 32.53
C PRO A 367 -0.56 -31.52 32.44
N VAL A 368 -1.02 -30.30 32.20
CA VAL A 368 -2.43 -30.04 31.91
C VAL A 368 -2.56 -29.91 30.40
N LEU A 369 -3.60 -30.55 29.84
CA LEU A 369 -3.93 -30.42 28.44
C LEU A 369 -4.33 -28.97 28.14
N GLY A 370 -3.70 -28.35 27.16
CA GLY A 370 -4.09 -27.03 26.70
C GLY A 370 -5.28 -27.09 25.74
N ARG A 371 -5.69 -25.92 25.26
CA ARG A 371 -6.76 -25.79 24.26
C ARG A 371 -6.29 -26.25 22.88
N TRP A 372 -7.24 -26.66 22.06
CA TRP A 372 -7.01 -26.88 20.63
C TRP A 372 -7.03 -25.53 19.90
N VAL A 373 -6.09 -25.37 18.98
CA VAL A 373 -5.92 -24.17 18.15
C VAL A 373 -5.63 -24.58 16.71
N VAL A 374 -5.93 -23.67 15.80
CA VAL A 374 -5.67 -23.83 14.37
C VAL A 374 -4.27 -23.34 14.03
N ARG A 375 -3.48 -24.19 13.37
CA ARG A 375 -2.21 -23.79 12.75
C ARG A 375 -2.39 -23.36 11.31
N ASP A 376 -3.26 -24.06 10.58
CA ASP A 376 -3.53 -23.81 9.17
C ASP A 376 -4.97 -24.21 8.80
N ILE A 377 -5.54 -23.50 7.83
CA ILE A 377 -6.83 -23.76 7.21
C ILE A 377 -6.66 -23.52 5.73
N ASN A 378 -7.02 -24.52 4.93
CA ASN A 378 -7.08 -24.38 3.49
C ASN A 378 -8.49 -24.72 3.02
N ALA A 379 -9.10 -23.82 2.27
CA ALA A 379 -10.33 -24.09 1.56
C ALA A 379 -10.06 -24.00 0.06
N TRP A 380 -10.69 -24.90 -0.69
CA TRP A 380 -10.84 -24.76 -2.13
C TRP A 380 -12.33 -24.77 -2.44
N THR A 381 -12.75 -24.00 -3.44
CA THR A 381 -14.15 -23.84 -3.88
C THR A 381 -14.17 -23.63 -5.39
N ARG A 382 -13.83 -24.67 -6.16
CA ARG A 382 -13.91 -24.64 -7.62
C ARG A 382 -15.08 -25.48 -8.10
N ALA A 383 -16.08 -24.81 -8.66
CA ALA A 383 -17.21 -25.42 -9.35
C ALA A 383 -17.35 -24.80 -10.74
N SER A 384 -17.62 -25.61 -11.76
CA SER A 384 -18.04 -25.11 -13.08
C SER A 384 -19.53 -24.75 -13.08
N ASP A 385 -19.99 -23.98 -14.07
CA ASP A 385 -21.43 -23.69 -14.24
C ASP A 385 -22.27 -24.97 -14.32
N ASP A 386 -21.73 -26.03 -14.95
CA ASP A 386 -22.36 -27.35 -15.01
C ASP A 386 -22.41 -28.04 -13.64
N ASP A 387 -21.38 -27.89 -12.80
CA ASP A 387 -21.39 -28.42 -11.42
C ASP A 387 -22.44 -27.69 -10.57
N ILE A 388 -22.55 -26.37 -10.72
CA ILE A 388 -23.54 -25.54 -10.01
C ILE A 388 -24.96 -25.88 -10.49
N ALA A 389 -25.17 -25.98 -11.79
CA ALA A 389 -26.46 -26.38 -12.37
C ALA A 389 -26.87 -27.79 -11.92
N TRP A 390 -25.92 -28.72 -11.84
CA TRP A 390 -26.16 -30.05 -11.30
C TRP A 390 -26.54 -30.01 -9.82
N LEU A 391 -25.81 -29.27 -8.97
CA LEU A 391 -26.15 -29.13 -7.54
C LEU A 391 -27.55 -28.55 -7.35
N ARG A 392 -27.90 -27.53 -8.15
CA ARG A 392 -29.22 -26.88 -8.12
C ARG A 392 -30.34 -27.71 -8.76
N SER A 393 -30.02 -28.83 -9.39
CA SER A 393 -31.04 -29.75 -9.94
C SER A 393 -31.68 -30.66 -8.89
N PHE A 394 -31.13 -30.69 -7.66
CA PHE A 394 -31.70 -31.43 -6.53
C PHE A 394 -32.58 -30.50 -5.69
N ASP A 395 -33.80 -30.93 -5.39
CA ASP A 395 -34.70 -30.23 -4.46
C ASP A 395 -34.15 -30.24 -3.03
N ASP A 396 -33.34 -31.25 -2.69
CA ASP A 396 -32.64 -31.39 -1.42
C ASP A 396 -31.23 -31.98 -1.65
N THR A 397 -30.19 -31.17 -1.46
CA THR A 397 -28.79 -31.58 -1.58
C THR A 397 -28.36 -32.56 -0.48
N SER A 398 -29.13 -32.73 0.59
CA SER A 398 -28.88 -33.77 1.59
C SER A 398 -29.01 -35.18 1.01
N SER A 399 -29.82 -35.35 -0.05
CA SER A 399 -30.02 -36.64 -0.72
C SER A 399 -28.76 -37.18 -1.43
N ILE A 400 -27.84 -36.29 -1.80
CA ILE A 400 -26.54 -36.60 -2.42
C ILE A 400 -25.38 -36.56 -1.42
N CYS A 401 -25.65 -36.15 -0.19
CA CYS A 401 -24.73 -36.26 0.93
C CYS A 401 -24.71 -37.71 1.42
N ALA A 402 -23.84 -38.54 0.83
CA ALA A 402 -23.69 -39.91 1.27
C ALA A 402 -23.32 -39.97 2.77
N PRO A 403 -23.90 -40.89 3.55
CA PRO A 403 -23.46 -41.13 4.91
C PRO A 403 -22.04 -41.69 4.86
N ALA A 404 -21.08 -40.86 5.27
CA ALA A 404 -19.70 -41.19 5.65
C ALA A 404 -19.13 -42.52 5.14
N GLY A 405 -18.37 -42.46 4.03
CA GLY A 405 -17.04 -43.09 4.05
C GLY A 405 -16.78 -44.44 3.37
N GLN A 406 -17.73 -45.11 2.70
CA GLN A 406 -17.37 -46.37 1.98
C GLN A 406 -18.00 -46.57 0.59
N ALA A 407 -19.22 -46.12 0.31
CA ALA A 407 -19.90 -46.58 -0.92
C ALA A 407 -19.57 -45.80 -2.20
N ALA A 408 -19.31 -44.48 -2.13
CA ALA A 408 -19.22 -43.65 -3.33
C ALA A 408 -17.89 -43.81 -4.10
N SER A 409 -16.77 -44.10 -3.42
CA SER A 409 -15.47 -44.29 -4.08
C SER A 409 -15.34 -45.67 -4.74
N GLU A 410 -16.06 -46.69 -4.28
CA GLU A 410 -16.16 -48.00 -4.94
C GLU A 410 -17.10 -47.94 -6.14
N GLN A 411 -18.30 -47.34 -6.01
CA GLN A 411 -19.20 -47.20 -7.16
C GLN A 411 -18.65 -46.28 -8.26
N ALA A 412 -17.95 -45.19 -7.92
CA ALA A 412 -17.29 -44.34 -8.91
C ALA A 412 -16.07 -45.04 -9.55
N ARG A 413 -15.35 -45.92 -8.84
CA ARG A 413 -14.29 -46.76 -9.42
C ARG A 413 -14.82 -47.87 -10.32
N GLU A 414 -15.95 -48.49 -9.99
CA GLU A 414 -16.59 -49.50 -10.84
C GLU A 414 -17.16 -48.87 -12.12
N THR A 415 -17.87 -47.74 -12.01
CA THR A 415 -18.44 -47.06 -13.19
C THR A 415 -17.40 -46.36 -14.07
N SER A 416 -16.31 -45.81 -13.51
CA SER A 416 -15.21 -45.23 -14.32
C SER A 416 -14.24 -46.28 -14.87
N GLY A 417 -14.08 -47.42 -14.18
CA GLY A 417 -13.25 -48.54 -14.64
C GLY A 417 -13.80 -49.24 -15.87
N GLU A 418 -15.11 -49.51 -15.92
CA GLU A 418 -15.76 -50.10 -17.09
C GLU A 418 -15.93 -49.12 -18.25
N ALA A 419 -16.22 -47.84 -17.97
CA ALA A 419 -16.36 -46.83 -19.03
C ALA A 419 -15.01 -46.42 -19.65
N GLN A 420 -13.92 -46.34 -18.87
CA GLN A 420 -12.60 -46.01 -19.42
C GLN A 420 -11.92 -47.19 -20.13
N SER A 421 -12.15 -48.45 -19.74
CA SER A 421 -11.58 -49.59 -20.47
C SER A 421 -12.21 -49.73 -21.86
N GLY A 422 -13.54 -49.62 -21.97
CA GLY A 422 -14.24 -49.65 -23.24
C GLY A 422 -13.90 -48.48 -24.18
N ALA A 423 -13.73 -47.27 -23.63
CA ALA A 423 -13.34 -46.11 -24.43
C ALA A 423 -11.88 -46.19 -24.90
N ARG A 424 -10.98 -46.73 -24.08
CA ARG A 424 -9.55 -46.88 -24.43
C ARG A 424 -9.34 -47.99 -25.46
N ASP A 425 -10.07 -49.10 -25.35
CA ASP A 425 -10.06 -50.19 -26.33
C ASP A 425 -10.70 -49.76 -27.66
N ALA A 426 -11.75 -48.93 -27.62
CA ALA A 426 -12.36 -48.36 -28.83
C ALA A 426 -11.42 -47.36 -29.53
N VAL A 427 -10.70 -46.53 -28.77
CA VAL A 427 -9.71 -45.58 -29.32
C VAL A 427 -8.48 -46.32 -29.86
N GLU A 428 -7.96 -47.33 -29.16
CA GLU A 428 -6.86 -48.16 -29.68
C GLU A 428 -7.29 -48.95 -30.92
N GLY A 429 -8.52 -49.46 -30.96
CA GLY A 429 -9.11 -50.09 -32.15
C GLY A 429 -9.18 -49.12 -33.35
N ALA A 430 -9.65 -47.90 -33.13
CA ALA A 430 -9.72 -46.86 -34.17
C ALA A 430 -8.33 -46.41 -34.66
N VAL A 431 -7.36 -46.26 -33.76
CA VAL A 431 -5.97 -45.92 -34.11
C VAL A 431 -5.29 -47.06 -34.87
N ARG A 432 -5.53 -48.32 -34.49
CA ARG A 432 -4.98 -49.50 -35.16
C ARG A 432 -5.57 -49.66 -36.56
N GLU A 433 -6.88 -49.44 -36.74
CA GLU A 433 -7.52 -49.43 -38.06
C GLU A 433 -7.08 -48.25 -38.92
N GLY A 434 -6.87 -47.07 -38.33
CA GLY A 434 -6.29 -45.90 -39.00
C GLY A 434 -4.87 -46.17 -39.53
N ARG A 435 -4.01 -46.80 -38.73
CA ARG A 435 -2.67 -47.24 -39.15
C ARG A 435 -2.74 -48.31 -40.24
N ARG A 436 -3.72 -49.23 -40.19
CA ARG A 436 -3.93 -50.28 -41.21
C ARG A 436 -4.45 -49.72 -42.55
N ARG A 437 -5.24 -48.65 -42.52
CA ARG A 437 -5.65 -47.91 -43.72
C ARG A 437 -4.52 -47.09 -44.30
N LEU A 438 -3.72 -46.41 -43.47
CA LEU A 438 -2.54 -45.66 -43.91
C LEU A 438 -1.47 -46.59 -44.50
N GLY A 439 -1.21 -47.76 -43.90
CA GLY A 439 -0.29 -48.76 -44.46
C GLY A 439 -0.69 -49.29 -45.84
N ARG A 440 -2.00 -49.36 -46.13
CA ARG A 440 -2.52 -49.74 -47.47
C ARG A 440 -2.37 -48.63 -48.51
N ILE A 441 -2.36 -47.37 -48.10
CA ILE A 441 -2.15 -46.21 -48.99
C ILE A 441 -0.67 -46.04 -49.34
N PHE A 442 0.23 -46.40 -48.43
CA PHE A 442 1.68 -46.21 -48.61
C PHE A 442 2.47 -47.46 -49.04
N GLY A 443 1.79 -48.50 -49.52
CA GLY A 443 2.42 -49.57 -50.32
C GLY A 443 3.62 -50.26 -49.67
N ARG A 444 3.45 -50.80 -48.46
CA ARG A 444 4.34 -51.85 -47.92
C ARG A 444 3.50 -53.06 -47.53
N GLY A 445 3.44 -54.04 -48.41
CA GLY A 445 3.21 -55.43 -48.01
C GLY A 445 4.49 -55.93 -47.33
N ASP A 446 4.35 -56.51 -46.14
CA ASP A 446 4.12 -57.94 -45.96
C ASP A 446 3.29 -58.18 -44.68
#